data_AF-A0A7C5D7J3-F1
#
_entry.id   AF-A0A7C5D7J3-F1
#
_cell.length_a   1.000
_cell.length_b   1.000
_cell.length_c   1.000
_cell.angle_alpha   90.00
_cell.angle_beta   90.00
_cell.angle_gamma   90.00
#
_symmetry.space_group_name_H-M   'P 1'
#
loop_
_entity.id
_entity.type
_entity.pdbx_description
1 polymer ?
#
loop_
_entity_poly.entity_id
_entity_poly.type
_entity_poly.pdbx_seq_one_letter_code
_entity_poly.pdbx_strand_id
1 'polypeptide(L)' 'MKLVNEPSMSTIDDYNNQESTQKRKTIRLIILGLVLFAGLLSYIKMTHETVSDYIGTPDNPGINVTPN' A
#
# COMPACT_ATOMS: atom_id res chain seq x y z
N MET A 1 -33.12 -30.16 -2.54
CA MET A 1 -32.32 -30.80 -3.60
C MET A 1 -30.87 -30.45 -3.32
N LYS A 2 -30.03 -31.43 -2.94
CA LYS A 2 -28.60 -31.18 -2.64
C LYS A 2 -27.85 -31.17 -3.98
N LEU A 3 -27.06 -30.14 -4.26
CA LEU A 3 -26.27 -30.07 -5.48
C LEU A 3 -25.20 -31.16 -5.43
N VAL A 4 -25.17 -32.01 -6.46
CA VAL A 4 -24.13 -33.04 -6.60
C VAL A 4 -22.81 -32.30 -6.84
N ASN A 5 -21.82 -32.51 -5.96
CA ASN A 5 -20.51 -31.83 -5.91
C ASN A 5 -20.45 -30.45 -5.23
N GLU A 6 -21.29 -30.17 -4.24
CA GLU A 6 -21.03 -29.01 -3.35
C GLU A 6 -19.68 -29.20 -2.62
N PRO A 7 -18.72 -28.25 -2.74
CA PRO A 7 -17.47 -28.32 -2.01
C PRO A 7 -17.75 -28.32 -0.50
N SER A 8 -17.18 -29.29 0.22
CA SER A 8 -17.22 -29.27 1.68
C SER A 8 -16.21 -28.26 2.22
N MET A 9 -16.38 -27.82 3.47
CA MET A 9 -15.42 -26.93 4.13
C MET A 9 -14.00 -27.51 4.15
N SER A 10 -13.87 -28.84 4.20
CA SER A 10 -12.58 -29.54 4.17
C SER A 10 -11.89 -29.55 2.80
N THR A 11 -12.61 -29.22 1.72
CA THR A 11 -12.01 -29.05 0.37
C THR A 11 -11.41 -27.67 0.14
N ILE A 12 -11.54 -26.75 1.10
CA ILE A 12 -10.96 -25.41 1.04
C ILE A 12 -9.55 -25.47 1.63
N ASP A 13 -8.53 -25.19 0.82
CA ASP A 13 -7.09 -25.33 1.17
C ASP A 13 -6.63 -24.51 2.39
N ASP A 14 -7.29 -23.40 2.70
CA ASP A 14 -6.97 -22.53 3.85
C ASP A 14 -7.95 -22.68 5.02
N TYR A 15 -8.91 -23.60 4.93
CA TYR A 15 -9.82 -23.88 6.02
C TYR A 15 -9.08 -24.51 7.22
N ASN A 16 -9.35 -24.01 8.42
CA ASN A 16 -8.77 -24.51 9.68
C ASN A 16 -7.22 -24.51 9.72
N ASN A 17 -6.57 -23.45 9.22
CA ASN A 17 -5.11 -23.27 9.22
C ASN A 17 -4.31 -24.36 8.47
N GLN A 18 -4.95 -25.08 7.55
CA GLN A 18 -4.30 -26.12 6.75
C GLN A 18 -3.35 -25.60 5.66
N GLU A 19 -3.29 -24.27 5.49
CA GLU A 19 -2.33 -23.62 4.62
C GLU A 19 -0.87 -24.01 4.95
N SER A 20 -0.07 -24.19 3.89
CA SER A 20 1.33 -24.56 4.07
C SER A 20 2.13 -23.45 4.74
N THR A 21 3.12 -23.82 5.54
CA THR A 21 4.04 -22.84 6.16
C THR A 21 4.75 -21.98 5.14
N GLN A 22 5.02 -22.51 3.94
CA GLN A 22 5.59 -21.75 2.83
C GLN A 22 4.62 -20.67 2.35
N LYS A 23 3.33 -21.00 2.12
CA LYS A 23 2.30 -20.02 1.72
C LYS A 23 2.20 -18.88 2.72
N ARG A 24 2.13 -19.19 4.02
CA ARG A 24 2.12 -18.18 5.10
C ARG A 24 3.34 -17.26 5.06
N LYS A 25 4.54 -17.82 4.91
CA LYS A 25 5.79 -17.05 4.85
C LYS A 25 5.81 -16.14 3.61
N THR A 26 5.40 -16.66 2.46
CA THR A 26 5.30 -15.88 1.22
C THR A 26 4.34 -14.71 1.39
N ILE A 27 3.15 -14.92 1.94
CA ILE A 27 2.17 -13.85 2.18
C ILE A 27 2.75 -12.80 3.15
N ARG A 28 3.40 -13.23 4.23
CA ARG A 28 4.05 -12.29 5.18
C ARG A 28 5.14 -11.46 4.51
N LEU A 29 5.94 -12.06 3.63
CA LEU A 29 6.97 -11.34 2.86
C LEU A 29 6.37 -10.34 1.89
N ILE A 30 5.26 -10.69 1.21
CA ILE A 30 4.54 -9.77 0.33
C ILE A 30 4.01 -8.58 1.13
N ILE A 31 3.34 -8.83 2.27
CA ILE A 31 2.82 -7.76 3.14
C ILE A 31 3.96 -6.86 3.61
N LEU A 32 5.07 -7.44 4.08
CA LEU A 32 6.23 -6.68 4.51
C LEU A 32 6.81 -5.84 3.37
N GLY A 33 6.91 -6.41 2.17
CA GLY A 33 7.36 -5.70 0.97
C GLY A 33 6.46 -4.51 0.63
N LEU A 34 5.13 -4.67 0.69
CA LEU A 34 4.18 -3.58 0.45
C LEU A 34 4.31 -2.46 1.50
N VAL A 35 4.47 -2.81 2.78
CA VAL A 35 4.66 -1.83 3.86
C VAL A 35 5.96 -1.05 3.66
N LEU A 36 7.06 -1.73 3.36
CA LEU A 36 8.34 -1.08 3.09
C LEU A 36 8.28 -0.17 1.85
N PHE A 37 7.63 -0.64 0.78
CA PHE A 37 7.46 0.14 -0.44
C PHE A 37 6.60 1.39 -0.21
N ALA A 38 5.48 1.26 0.50
CA ALA A 38 4.63 2.39 0.88
C ALA A 38 5.37 3.39 1.78
N GLY A 39 6.15 2.90 2.76
CA GLY A 39 6.99 3.73 3.61
C GLY A 39 8.04 4.50 2.81
N LEU A 40 8.71 3.83 1.87
CA LEU A 40 9.70 4.47 0.99
C LEU A 40 9.07 5.55 0.10
N LEU A 41 7.94 5.26 -0.55
CA LEU A 41 7.23 6.25 -1.36
C LEU A 41 6.77 7.45 -0.54
N SER A 42 6.27 7.21 0.67
CA SER A 42 5.84 8.28 1.58
C SER A 42 7.01 9.16 2.00
N TYR A 43 8.16 8.55 2.33
CA TYR A 43 9.37 9.29 2.66
C TYR A 43 9.87 10.15 1.49
N ILE A 44 9.89 9.59 0.27
CA ILE A 44 10.30 10.34 -0.93
C ILE A 44 9.36 11.53 -1.16
N LYS A 45 8.04 11.32 -1.10
CA LYS A 45 7.05 12.41 -1.24
C LYS A 45 7.26 13.50 -0.19
N MET A 46 7.40 13.13 1.08
CA MET A 46 7.59 14.09 2.17
C MET A 46 8.86 14.93 2.00
N THR A 47 9.91 14.36 1.43
CA THR A 47 11.22 15.03 1.30
C THR A 47 11.41 15.78 -0.02
N HIS A 48 10.66 15.43 -1.07
CA HIS A 48 10.87 15.95 -2.43
C HIS A 48 9.65 16.65 -3.05
N GLU A 49 8.45 16.54 -2.48
CA GLU A 49 7.30 17.35 -2.90
C GLU A 49 7.32 18.70 -2.16
N THR A 50 8.19 19.61 -2.58
CA THR A 50 8.03 21.03 -2.27
C THR A 50 7.07 21.64 -3.29
N VAL A 51 5.81 21.83 -2.92
CA VAL A 51 4.88 22.63 -3.72
C VAL A 51 5.36 24.08 -3.64
N SER A 52 5.47 24.75 -4.79
CA SER A 52 5.74 26.18 -4.80
C SER A 52 4.50 26.90 -4.27
N ASP A 53 4.58 27.43 -3.05
CA ASP A 53 3.52 28.24 -2.45
C ASP A 53 3.56 29.70 -2.96
N TYR A 54 4.17 29.94 -4.12
CA TYR A 54 4.23 31.27 -4.71
C TYR A 54 2.86 31.68 -5.29
N ILE A 55 2.25 32.69 -4.67
CA ILE A 55 0.98 33.27 -5.12
C ILE A 55 1.26 34.67 -5.71
N GLY A 56 1.58 34.75 -7.00
CA GLY A 56 1.80 36.02 -7.70
C GLY A 56 1.88 35.88 -9.22
N THR A 57 1.81 37.00 -9.93
CA THR A 57 2.04 37.07 -11.38
C THR A 57 3.37 37.79 -11.67
N PRO A 58 3.91 37.73 -12.89
CA PRO A 58 5.09 38.51 -13.26
C PRO A 58 4.91 40.01 -13.04
N ASP A 59 3.70 40.52 -13.26
CA ASP A 59 3.37 41.94 -13.11
C ASP A 59 3.05 42.33 -11.66
N ASN A 60 2.64 41.36 -10.82
CA ASN A 60 2.31 41.56 -9.40
C ASN A 60 2.98 40.45 -8.56
N PRO A 61 4.22 40.65 -8.10
CA PRO A 61 4.97 39.63 -7.38
C PRO A 61 4.29 39.26 -6.06
N GLY A 62 4.26 37.96 -5.79
CA GLY A 62 3.60 37.34 -4.65
C GLY A 62 4.46 37.22 -3.39
N ILE A 63 3.87 36.67 -2.33
CA ILE A 63 4.60 36.26 -1.12
C ILE A 63 5.02 34.80 -1.31
N ASN A 64 6.31 34.50 -1.13
CA ASN A 64 6.82 33.13 -1.02
C ASN A 64 6.77 32.71 0.46
N VAL A 65 5.98 31.68 0.77
CA VAL A 65 5.83 31.15 2.15
C VAL A 65 6.47 29.78 2.32
N THR A 66 7.23 29.28 1.34
CA THR A 66 7.98 28.04 1.48
C THR A 66 9.02 28.19 2.61
N PRO A 67 8.97 27.35 3.67
CA PRO A 67 9.98 27.39 4.73
C PRO A 67 11.36 27.03 4.17
N ASN A 68 12.39 27.77 4.58
CA ASN A 68 13.81 27.49 4.23
C ASN A 68 14.28 26.12 4.74
#